data_AF-A0A6P0KX93-F1
#
_entry.id   AF-A0A6P0KX93-F1
#
_cell.length_a   1.000
_cell.length_b   1.000
_cell.length_c   1.000
_cell.angle_alpha   90.00
_cell.angle_beta   90.00
_cell.angle_gamma   90.00
#
_symmetry.space_group_name_H-M   'P 1'
#
loop_
_entity.id
_entity.type
_entity.pdbx_description
1 polymer ?
#
loop_
_entity_poly.entity_id
_entity_poly.type
_entity_poly.pdbx_seq_one_letter_code
_entity_poly.pdbx_strand_id
1 'polypeptide(L)' 'MAVIVKHRETSQEYIWLGTGFGAYKSSRPSRFLGELFPHEEEGEFRVVAVCDRFGQILWFYSAQLVVVEVDGETPSELVD' A
#
# COMPACT_ATOMS: atom_id res chain seq x y z
N MET A 1 -7.71 -19.20 3.40
CA MET A 1 -6.69 -18.17 3.18
C MET A 1 -7.25 -16.78 3.39
N ALA A 2 -7.29 -16.38 4.65
CA ALA A 2 -7.43 -15.01 5.10
C ALA A 2 -6.09 -14.57 5.71
N VAL A 3 -5.67 -13.34 5.43
CA VAL A 3 -4.45 -12.77 5.99
C VAL A 3 -4.83 -11.47 6.68
N ILE A 4 -4.45 -11.35 7.95
CA ILE A 4 -4.64 -10.13 8.74
C ILE A 4 -3.35 -9.33 8.69
N VAL A 5 -3.48 -8.06 8.30
CA VAL A 5 -2.38 -7.10 8.28
C VAL A 5 -2.70 -5.95 9.22
N LYS A 6 -1.64 -5.35 9.77
CA LYS A 6 -1.74 -4.23 10.71
C LYS A 6 -0.99 -3.02 10.17
N HIS A 7 -1.65 -1.87 10.21
CA HIS A 7 -1.01 -0.60 9.92
C HIS A 7 -0.06 -0.22 11.05
N ARG A 8 1.22 0.00 10.72
CA ARG A 8 2.31 0.14 11.70
C ARG A 8 2.12 1.34 12.63
N GLU A 9 1.61 2.46 12.11
CA GLU A 9 1.47 3.70 12.89
C GLU A 9 0.21 3.71 13.76
N THR A 10 -0.94 3.30 13.21
CA THR A 10 -2.23 3.38 13.92
C THR A 10 -2.55 2.11 14.71
N SER A 11 -1.79 1.04 14.50
CA SER A 11 -2.08 -0.30 15.04
C SER A 11 -3.44 -0.88 14.62
N GLN A 12 -4.09 -0.29 13.62
CA GLN A 12 -5.36 -0.79 13.10
C GLN A 12 -5.14 -2.02 12.22
N GLU A 13 -5.97 -3.04 12.42
CA GLU A 13 -5.96 -4.27 11.62
C GLU A 13 -6.95 -4.20 10.46
N TYR A 14 -6.59 -4.90 9.39
CA TYR A 14 -7.30 -5.00 8.13
C TYR A 14 -7.16 -6.41 7.54
N ILE A 15 -8.11 -6.81 6.71
CA ILE A 15 -8.01 -8.04 5.91
C ILE A 15 -7.24 -7.71 4.63
N TRP A 16 -6.19 -8.48 4.31
CA TRP A 16 -5.50 -8.36 3.03
C TRP A 16 -6.35 -8.91 1.88
N LEU A 17 -6.46 -8.15 0.79
CA LEU A 17 -7.22 -8.54 -0.40
C LEU A 17 -6.32 -8.84 -1.60
N GLY A 18 -5.15 -8.19 -1.70
CA GLY A 18 -4.26 -8.35 -2.85
C GLY A 18 -3.13 -7.33 -2.90
N THR A 19 -2.23 -7.52 -3.86
CA THR A 19 -1.17 -6.55 -4.19
C THR A 19 -1.54 -5.77 -5.45
N GLY A 20 -1.04 -4.55 -5.55
CA GLY A 20 -1.17 -3.73 -6.75
C GLY A 20 0.05 -2.83 -6.94
N PHE A 21 0.20 -2.30 -8.14
CA PHE A 21 1.14 -1.23 -8.44
C PHE A 21 0.36 0.07 -8.55
N GLY A 22 0.62 1.01 -7.64
CA GLY A 22 0.07 2.35 -7.75
C GLY A 22 0.90 3.11 -8.77
N ALA A 23 0.33 3.40 -9.94
CA ALA A 23 0.94 4.30 -10.91
C ALA A 23 0.45 5.73 -10.61
N TYR A 24 1.37 6.61 -10.21
CA TYR A 24 1.09 8.05 -10.11
C TYR A 24 1.81 8.78 -11.24
N LYS A 25 1.05 9.53 -12.05
CA LYS A 25 1.59 10.51 -12.99
C LYS A 25 1.21 11.91 -12.49
N SER A 26 2.13 12.60 -11.83
CA SER A 26 2.02 14.04 -11.60
C SER A 26 2.73 14.78 -12.71
N SER A 27 1.98 15.38 -13.62
CA SER A 27 2.49 16.49 -14.41
C SER A 27 2.30 17.77 -13.60
N ARG A 28 3.37 18.34 -13.03
CA ARG A 28 3.31 19.73 -12.56
C ARG A 28 3.26 20.63 -13.80
N PRO A 29 2.26 21.51 -13.96
CA PRO A 29 2.27 22.49 -15.03
C PRO A 29 3.46 23.43 -14.81
N SER A 30 4.31 23.58 -15.82
CA SER A 30 5.43 24.51 -15.87
C SER A 30 4.93 25.96 -15.79
N ARG A 31 4.73 26.49 -14.58
CA ARG A 31 4.29 27.88 -14.35
C ARG A 31 5.48 28.85 -14.24
N PHE A 32 6.44 28.84 -15.16
CA PHE A 32 7.23 30.03 -15.51
C PHE A 32 8.23 29.75 -16.65
N LEU A 33 8.55 30.77 -17.44
CA LEU A 33 9.50 30.73 -18.56
C LEU A 33 10.86 30.10 -18.18
N GLY A 34 11.18 28.90 -18.67
CA GLY A 34 12.56 28.40 -18.64
C GLY A 34 12.75 26.89 -18.76
N GLU A 35 11.80 26.07 -18.32
CA GLU A 35 11.90 24.61 -18.38
C GLU A 35 10.99 24.08 -19.50
N LEU A 36 11.58 23.79 -20.68
CA LEU A 36 10.87 23.33 -21.88
C LEU A 36 10.39 21.87 -21.81
N PHE A 37 10.60 21.18 -20.69
CA PHE A 37 10.19 19.79 -20.50
C PHE A 37 9.58 19.62 -19.10
N PRO A 38 8.36 19.08 -18.97
CA PRO A 38 7.79 18.76 -17.68
C PRO A 38 8.70 17.72 -16.99
N HIS A 39 9.08 17.98 -15.74
CA HIS A 39 9.77 17.00 -14.93
C HIS A 39 8.77 15.91 -14.54
N GLU A 40 8.81 14.79 -15.25
CA GLU A 40 8.05 13.60 -14.90
C GLU A 40 8.80 12.87 -13.77
N GLU A 41 8.26 12.91 -12.56
CA GLU A 41 8.64 11.96 -11.51
C GLU A 41 7.75 10.73 -11.68
N GLU A 42 8.24 9.74 -12.43
CA GLU A 42 7.64 8.42 -12.53
C GLU A 42 8.22 7.53 -11.42
N GLY A 43 7.34 6.89 -10.65
CA GLY A 43 7.73 5.95 -9.61
C GLY A 43 6.70 4.85 -9.46
N GLU A 44 7.15 3.60 -9.44
CA GLU A 44 6.32 2.45 -9.09
C GLU A 44 6.31 2.29 -7.57
N PHE A 45 5.17 2.52 -6.94
CA PHE A 45 5.01 2.23 -5.51
C PHE A 45 4.19 0.95 -5.33
N ARG A 46 4.75 0.00 -4.58
CA ARG A 46 4.10 -1.26 -4.22
C ARG A 46 3.00 -0.98 -3.20
N VAL A 47 1.75 -1.07 -3.64
CA VAL A 47 0.57 -0.88 -2.80
C VAL A 47 -0.11 -2.21 -2.51
N VAL A 48 -0.90 -2.21 -1.44
CA VAL A 48 -1.66 -3.35 -0.96
C VAL A 48 -3.10 -2.92 -0.81
N ALA A 49 -4.02 -3.69 -1.40
CA ALA A 49 -5.44 -3.54 -1.18
C ALA A 49 -5.82 -4.29 0.11
N VAL A 50 -6.51 -3.60 1.01
CA VAL A 50 -7.01 -4.16 2.26
C VAL A 50 -8.48 -3.83 2.46
N CYS A 51 -9.15 -4.56 3.34
CA CYS A 51 -10.53 -4.37 3.75
C CYS A 51 -10.59 -4.00 5.23
N ASP A 52 -11.32 -2.95 5.57
CA ASP A 52 -11.62 -2.63 6.98
C ASP A 52 -12.78 -3.47 7.53
N ARG A 53 -13.06 -3.30 8.82
CA ARG A 53 -14.16 -3.99 9.51
C ARG A 53 -15.57 -3.69 8.98
N PHE A 54 -15.72 -2.66 8.15
CA PHE A 54 -16.99 -2.24 7.55
C PHE A 54 -17.11 -2.70 6.09
N GLY A 55 -16.12 -3.39 5.56
CA GLY A 55 -16.11 -3.83 4.16
C GLY A 55 -15.51 -2.80 3.19
N GLN A 56 -14.90 -1.71 3.68
CA GLN A 56 -14.33 -0.69 2.80
C GLN A 56 -12.96 -1.11 2.29
N ILE A 57 -12.75 -0.95 0.98
CA ILE A 57 -11.47 -1.21 0.34
C ILE A 57 -10.59 0.03 0.48
N LEU A 58 -9.39 -0.17 1.02
CA LEU A 58 -8.37 0.84 1.24
C LEU A 58 -7.06 0.40 0.59
N TRP A 59 -6.20 1.38 0.28
CA TRP A 59 -4.89 1.15 -0.31
C TRP A 59 -3.82 1.72 0.58
N PHE A 60 -2.82 0.90 0.92
CA PHE A 60 -1.65 1.32 1.70
C PHE A 60 -0.38 1.02 0.92
N TYR A 61 0.68 1.79 1.18
CA TYR A 61 2.01 1.35 0.78
C TYR A 61 2.36 0.08 1.54
N SER A 62 2.92 -0.92 0.85
CA SER A 62 3.33 -2.19 1.47
C SER A 62 4.20 -2.00 2.71
N ALA A 63 5.09 -1.00 2.73
CA ALA A 63 5.97 -0.69 3.86
C ALA A 63 5.22 -0.18 5.12
N GLN A 64 3.96 0.24 4.99
CA GLN A 64 3.14 0.71 6.11
C GLN A 64 2.40 -0.42 6.83
N LEU A 65 2.43 -1.64 6.26
CA LEU A 65 1.72 -2.79 6.79
C LEU A 65 2.69 -3.85 7.29
N VAL A 66 2.24 -4.65 8.26
CA VAL A 66 2.90 -5.87 8.69
C VAL A 66 1.87 -7.00 8.75
N VAL A 67 2.25 -8.21 8.37
CA VAL A 67 1.40 -9.40 8.53
C VAL A 67 1.35 -9.78 10.01
N VAL A 68 0.14 -9.98 10.52
CA VAL A 68 -0.10 -10.40 11.91
C VAL A 68 -0.47 -11.88 11.96
N GLU A 69 -1.28 -12.33 11.00
CA GLU A 69 -1.85 -13.68 10.99
C GLU A 69 -2.11 -14.14 9.55
N VAL A 70 -1.91 -15.43 9.29
CA VAL A 70 -2.32 -16.12 8.06
C VAL A 70 -3.11 -17.36 8.48
N ASP A 71 -4.39 -17.42 8.13
CA ASP A 71 -5.28 -18.55 8.45
C ASP A 71 -5.29 -18.98 9.95
N GLY A 72 -5.14 -18.03 10.87
CA GLY A 72 -5.13 -18.30 12.32
C GLY A 72 -3.73 -18.48 12.93
N GLU A 73 -2.67 -18.55 12.13
CA GLU A 73 -1.29 -18.75 12.58
C GLU A 73 -0.45 -17.49 12.42
N THR A 74 0.43 -17.21 13.38
CA THR A 74 1.35 -16.08 13.29
C THR A 74 2.47 -16.36 12.30
N PRO A 75 3.09 -15.33 11.67
CA PRO A 75 4.21 -15.55 10.76
C PRO A 75 5.36 -16.39 11.36
N SER A 76 5.66 -16.21 12.65
CA SER A 76 6.71 -16.97 13.35
C SER A 76 6.42 -18.47 13.52
N GLU A 77 5.16 -18.88 13.38
CA GLU A 77 4.78 -20.30 13.39
C GLU A 77 4.90 -20.93 11.99
N LEU A 78 4.85 -20.10 10.94
CA LEU A 78 4.78 -20.52 9.55
C LEU A 78 6.11 -20.44 8.80
N VAL A 79 7.01 -19.53 9.20
CA VAL A 79 8.30 -19.29 8.53
C VAL A 79 9.43 -19.08 9.54
N ASP A 80 10.65 -19.53 9.17
CA ASP A 80 11.90 -19.44 9.96
C ASP A 80 12.58 -18.06 9.88
#